data_AF-A0A7T8KME1-F1
#
_entry.id   AF-A0A7T8KME1-F1
#
_cell.length_a   1.000
_cell.length_b   1.000
_cell.length_c   1.000
_cell.angle_alpha   90.00
_cell.angle_beta   90.00
_cell.angle_gamma   90.00
#
_symmetry.space_group_name_H-M   'P 1'
#
loop_
_entity.id
_entity.type
_entity.pdbx_description
1 polymer ?
#
loop_
_entity_poly.entity_id
_entity_poly.type
_entity_poly.pdbx_seq_one_letter_code
_entity_poly.pdbx_strand_id
1 'polypeptide(L)'
;VVKKSLITFVNKHLNKLNLEASDLETQFQDGVYLCLLSGLLEGYFIPLYEYSLTPKTFEEKVKNVTLAFDLMQDDGLPRPKARPEDIVNGDLKSTLRVLYNLFTKYKHLS
;
A
#
# COMPACT_ATOMS: atom_id res chain seq x y z
N VAL A 1 2.27 4.74 19.07
CA VAL A 1 2.67 3.31 19.06
C VAL A 1 2.32 2.65 17.73
N VAL A 2 1.04 2.58 17.33
CA VAL A 2 0.60 1.93 16.07
C VAL A 2 1.29 2.46 14.81
N LYS A 3 1.34 3.79 14.59
CA LYS A 3 2.02 4.39 13.40
C LYS A 3 3.48 3.93 13.28
N LYS A 4 4.22 3.87 14.40
CA LYS A 4 5.63 3.44 14.41
C LYS A 4 5.77 1.96 14.04
N SER A 5 4.93 1.09 14.61
CA SER A 5 4.91 -0.33 14.26
C SER A 5 4.59 -0.57 12.79
N LEU A 6 3.66 0.20 12.22
CA LEU A 6 3.32 0.14 10.80
C LEU A 6 4.46 0.61 9.90
N ILE A 7 5.14 1.69 10.25
CA ILE A 7 6.35 2.14 9.54
C ILE A 7 7.42 1.03 9.53
N THR A 8 7.70 0.43 10.71
CA THR A 8 8.65 -0.67 10.80
C THR A 8 8.24 -1.87 9.95
N PHE A 9 6.95 -2.23 9.96
CA PHE A 9 6.42 -3.30 9.11
C PHE A 9 6.59 -2.98 7.62
N VAL A 10 6.14 -1.82 7.15
CA VAL A 10 6.27 -1.39 5.76
C VAL A 10 7.72 -1.42 5.30
N ASN A 11 8.63 -0.81 6.06
CA ASN A 11 10.04 -0.70 5.66
C ASN A 11 10.74 -2.06 5.65
N LYS A 12 10.33 -3.00 6.50
CA LYS A 12 10.82 -4.39 6.46
C LYS A 12 10.64 -5.02 5.07
N HIS A 13 9.56 -4.70 4.38
CA HIS A 13 9.28 -5.21 3.04
C HIS A 13 9.83 -4.28 1.95
N LEU A 14 9.58 -2.97 2.02
CA LEU A 14 10.03 -2.01 1.00
C LEU A 14 11.56 -1.91 0.88
N ASN A 15 12.31 -2.13 1.96
CA ASN A 15 13.77 -2.14 1.92
C ASN A 15 14.34 -3.24 1.01
N LYS A 16 13.57 -4.30 0.70
CA LYS A 16 13.95 -5.31 -0.30
C LYS A 16 14.12 -4.72 -1.71
N LEU A 17 13.52 -3.56 -1.96
CA LEU A 17 13.63 -2.78 -3.20
C LEU A 17 14.46 -1.49 -3.01
N ASN A 18 15.16 -1.35 -1.89
CA ASN A 18 15.86 -0.11 -1.50
C ASN A 18 14.93 1.12 -1.38
N LEU A 19 13.67 0.91 -0.99
CA LEU A 19 12.69 1.96 -0.74
C LEU A 19 12.40 2.08 0.76
N GLU A 20 12.19 3.32 1.22
CA GLU A 20 11.84 3.61 2.61
C GLU A 20 10.62 4.54 2.68
N ALA A 21 9.73 4.25 3.63
CA ALA A 21 8.60 5.09 4.01
C ALA A 21 8.83 5.66 5.42
N SER A 22 8.87 6.98 5.54
CA SER A 22 8.97 7.72 6.80
C SER A 22 7.66 8.44 7.15
N ASP A 23 6.87 8.83 6.14
CA ASP A 23 5.57 9.46 6.31
C ASP A 23 4.45 8.69 5.59
N LEU A 24 3.64 8.00 6.39
CA LEU A 24 2.50 7.23 5.91
C LEU A 24 1.35 8.09 5.36
N GLU A 25 1.33 9.40 5.62
CA GLU A 25 0.25 10.28 5.17
C GLU A 25 0.40 10.69 3.70
N THR A 26 1.64 10.94 3.28
CA THR A 26 1.95 11.48 1.95
C THR A 26 2.51 10.43 1.00
N GLN A 27 3.37 9.51 1.47
CA GLN A 27 4.11 8.59 0.61
C GLN A 27 3.28 7.41 0.07
N PHE A 28 2.03 7.27 0.51
CA PHE A 28 1.10 6.24 0.01
C PHE A 28 0.02 6.81 -0.93
N GLN A 29 -0.06 8.13 -1.08
CA GLN A 29 -1.12 8.80 -1.84
C GLN A 29 -1.10 8.47 -3.33
N ASP A 30 0.06 8.12 -3.87
CA ASP A 30 0.21 7.79 -5.28
C ASP A 30 -0.09 6.33 -5.61
N GLY A 31 -0.34 5.50 -4.59
CA GLY A 31 -0.61 4.08 -4.70
C GLY A 31 0.59 3.20 -5.07
N VAL A 32 1.75 3.77 -5.44
CA VAL A 32 2.92 3.00 -5.89
C VAL A 32 3.45 2.11 -4.77
N TYR A 33 3.61 2.68 -3.57
CA TYR A 33 4.05 1.92 -2.41
C TYR A 33 3.02 0.85 -1.98
N LEU A 34 1.72 1.07 -2.19
CA LEU A 34 0.69 0.04 -1.91
C LEU A 34 0.79 -1.13 -2.88
N CYS A 35 0.95 -0.87 -4.19
CA CYS A 35 1.14 -1.93 -5.18
C CYS A 35 2.40 -2.74 -4.86
N LEU A 36 3.55 -2.07 -4.72
CA LEU A 36 4.82 -2.73 -4.43
C LEU A 36 4.77 -3.55 -3.13
N LEU A 37 4.21 -2.97 -2.07
CA LEU A 37 4.06 -3.66 -0.79
C LEU A 37 3.18 -4.90 -0.92
N SER A 38 2.06 -4.83 -1.66
CA SER A 38 1.14 -5.97 -1.84
C SER A 38 1.84 -7.13 -2.55
N GLY A 39 2.52 -6.87 -3.67
CA GLY A 39 3.29 -7.91 -4.37
C GLY A 39 4.42 -8.51 -3.51
N LEU A 40 5.15 -7.67 -2.76
CA LEU A 40 6.22 -8.14 -1.86
C LEU A 40 5.71 -9.02 -0.71
N LEU A 41 4.48 -8.80 -0.24
CA LEU A 41 3.87 -9.58 0.84
C LEU A 41 3.42 -10.96 0.36
N GLU A 42 2.98 -11.08 -0.89
CA GLU A 42 2.61 -12.35 -1.51
C GLU A 42 3.76 -13.05 -2.25
N GLY A 43 4.90 -12.37 -2.43
CA GLY A 43 6.07 -12.94 -3.06
C GLY A 43 6.04 -12.94 -4.60
N TYR A 44 5.28 -12.02 -5.21
CA TYR A 44 5.27 -11.80 -6.66
C TYR A 44 5.59 -10.35 -7.03
N PHE A 45 5.88 -10.11 -8.31
CA PHE A 45 6.04 -8.77 -8.87
C PHE A 45 4.82 -8.40 -9.71
N ILE A 46 4.28 -7.21 -9.46
CA ILE A 46 3.23 -6.63 -10.30
C ILE A 46 3.90 -6.08 -11.57
N PRO A 47 3.45 -6.46 -12.77
CA PRO A 47 3.99 -5.90 -14.00
C PRO A 47 3.86 -4.37 -14.04
N LEU A 48 4.92 -3.68 -14.45
CA LEU A 48 4.98 -2.20 -14.43
C LEU A 48 4.00 -1.51 -15.38
N TYR A 49 3.33 -2.26 -16.27
CA TYR A 49 2.29 -1.73 -17.15
C TYR A 49 0.89 -1.76 -16.50
N GLU A 50 0.71 -2.47 -15.38
CA GLU A 50 -0.57 -2.55 -14.65
C GLU A 50 -0.84 -1.27 -13.84
N TYR A 51 0.21 -0.52 -13.50
CA TYR A 51 0.11 0.68 -12.67
C TYR A 51 1.14 1.74 -13.08
N SER A 52 0.86 2.99 -12.74
CA SER A 52 1.76 4.11 -13.05
C SER A 52 2.84 4.26 -11.99
N LEU A 53 4.12 4.11 -12.36
CA LEU A 53 5.25 4.33 -11.43
C LEU A 53 5.46 5.81 -11.04
N THR A 54 5.03 6.72 -11.90
CA THR A 54 5.14 8.18 -11.67
C THR A 54 3.81 8.85 -11.97
N PRO A 55 2.74 8.54 -11.21
CA PRO A 55 1.40 9.05 -11.50
C PRO A 55 1.37 10.57 -11.30
N LYS A 56 0.94 11.29 -12.33
CA LYS A 56 0.89 12.76 -12.37
C LYS A 56 -0.51 13.28 -12.10
N THR A 57 -1.53 12.51 -12.46
CA THR A 57 -2.93 12.91 -12.32
C THR A 57 -3.59 12.25 -11.12
N PHE A 58 -4.64 12.88 -10.58
CA PHE A 58 -5.46 12.28 -9.53
C PHE A 58 -6.03 10.91 -9.96
N GLU A 59 -6.45 10.80 -11.23
CA GLU A 59 -7.02 9.57 -11.78
C GLU A 59 -5.99 8.43 -11.84
N GLU A 60 -4.75 8.70 -12.25
CA GLU A 60 -3.67 7.70 -12.22
C GLU A 60 -3.38 7.21 -10.80
N LYS A 61 -3.36 8.11 -9.82
CA LYS A 61 -3.20 7.73 -8.40
C LYS A 61 -4.36 6.87 -7.92
N VAL A 62 -5.60 7.24 -8.25
CA VAL A 62 -6.80 6.45 -7.91
C VAL A 62 -6.74 5.07 -8.54
N LYS A 63 -6.32 4.96 -9.81
CA LYS A 63 -6.14 3.66 -10.50
C LYS A 63 -5.10 2.78 -9.79
N ASN A 64 -3.96 3.34 -9.39
CA ASN A 64 -2.95 2.61 -8.63
C ASN A 64 -3.50 2.09 -7.29
N VAL A 65 -4.16 2.95 -6.50
CA VAL A 65 -4.73 2.54 -5.21
C VAL A 65 -5.84 1.50 -5.41
N THR A 66 -6.65 1.63 -6.46
CA THR A 66 -7.69 0.66 -6.81
C THR A 66 -7.08 -0.70 -7.11
N LEU A 67 -6.05 -0.76 -7.96
CA LEU A 67 -5.33 -2.00 -8.24
C LEU A 67 -4.80 -2.64 -6.95
N ALA A 68 -4.16 -1.85 -6.07
CA ALA A 68 -3.67 -2.39 -4.81
C ALA A 68 -4.78 -2.97 -3.93
N PHE A 69 -5.98 -2.38 -3.93
CA PHE A 69 -7.13 -2.91 -3.18
C PHE A 69 -7.67 -4.19 -3.81
N ASP A 70 -7.70 -4.28 -5.14
CA ASP A 70 -8.12 -5.48 -5.86
C ASP A 70 -7.16 -6.63 -5.60
N LEU A 71 -5.84 -6.39 -5.67
CA LEU A 71 -4.82 -7.37 -5.31
C LEU A 71 -4.98 -7.88 -3.88
N MET A 72 -5.13 -6.96 -2.90
CA MET A 72 -5.39 -7.34 -1.51
C MET A 72 -6.60 -8.28 -1.38
N GLN A 73 -7.66 -8.00 -2.14
CA GLN A 73 -8.88 -8.81 -2.13
C GLN A 73 -8.65 -10.18 -2.76
N ASP A 74 -8.00 -10.25 -3.91
CA ASP A 74 -7.64 -11.50 -4.60
C ASP A 74 -6.73 -12.37 -3.72
N ASP A 75 -5.87 -11.74 -2.92
CA ASP A 75 -5.00 -12.39 -1.95
C ASP A 75 -5.76 -12.84 -0.69
N GLY A 76 -7.06 -12.56 -0.56
CA GLY A 76 -7.92 -13.03 0.52
C GLY A 76 -8.05 -12.11 1.72
N LEU A 77 -7.64 -10.83 1.60
CA LEU A 77 -8.06 -9.82 2.58
C LEU A 77 -9.51 -9.39 2.30
N PRO A 78 -10.26 -9.00 3.35
CA PRO A 78 -11.53 -8.34 3.13
C PRO A 78 -11.31 -7.03 2.37
N ARG A 79 -12.22 -6.72 1.44
CA ARG A 79 -12.20 -5.46 0.71
C ARG A 79 -12.00 -4.28 1.67
N PRO A 80 -10.99 -3.42 1.42
CA PRO A 80 -10.78 -2.26 2.26
C PRO A 80 -12.04 -1.40 2.36
N LYS A 81 -12.37 -0.97 3.58
CA LYS A 81 -13.50 -0.05 3.83
C LYS A 81 -13.20 1.40 3.39
N ALA A 82 -11.94 1.72 3.12
CA ALA A 82 -11.56 3.03 2.61
C ALA A 82 -11.88 3.08 1.12
N ARG A 83 -12.21 4.25 0.59
CA ARG A 83 -12.25 4.44 -0.87
C ARG A 83 -10.84 4.77 -1.36
N PRO A 84 -10.48 4.42 -2.60
CA PRO A 84 -9.18 4.77 -3.16
C PRO A 84 -8.87 6.27 -3.05
N GLU A 85 -9.87 7.12 -3.29
CA GLU A 85 -9.77 8.58 -3.21
C GLU A 85 -9.41 9.06 -1.80
N ASP A 86 -9.82 8.35 -0.74
CA ASP A 86 -9.48 8.72 0.62
C ASP A 86 -7.96 8.58 0.85
N ILE A 87 -7.33 7.57 0.24
CA ILE A 87 -5.87 7.39 0.26
C ILE A 87 -5.18 8.47 -0.56
N VAL A 88 -5.66 8.72 -1.78
CA VAL A 88 -5.07 9.73 -2.69
C VAL A 88 -5.14 11.14 -2.09
N ASN A 89 -6.19 11.44 -1.32
CA ASN A 89 -6.35 12.71 -0.62
C ASN A 89 -5.56 12.79 0.71
N GLY A 90 -4.84 11.74 1.09
CA GLY A 90 -4.01 11.74 2.30
C GLY A 90 -4.79 11.55 3.60
N ASP A 91 -5.96 10.94 3.60
CA ASP A 91 -6.67 10.63 4.83
C ASP A 91 -5.87 9.60 5.66
N LEU A 92 -5.11 10.11 6.64
CA LEU A 92 -4.22 9.29 7.46
C LEU A 92 -4.97 8.13 8.14
N LYS A 93 -6.22 8.33 8.55
CA LYS A 93 -7.02 7.29 9.20
C LYS A 93 -7.30 6.12 8.25
N SER A 94 -7.64 6.41 7.00
CA SER A 94 -7.86 5.41 5.95
C SER A 94 -6.57 4.68 5.60
N THR A 95 -5.46 5.41 5.43
CA THR A 95 -4.15 4.80 5.15
C THR A 95 -3.71 3.88 6.28
N LEU A 96 -3.79 4.32 7.54
CA LEU A 96 -3.46 3.48 8.69
C LEU A 96 -4.33 2.23 8.78
N ARG A 97 -5.62 2.32 8.43
CA ARG A 97 -6.53 1.17 8.44
C ARG A 97 -6.15 0.14 7.36
N VAL A 98 -5.82 0.58 6.15
CA VAL A 98 -5.35 -0.30 5.07
C VAL A 98 -4.05 -1.00 5.48
N LEU A 99 -3.05 -0.25 5.94
CA LEU A 99 -1.77 -0.80 6.38
C LEU A 99 -1.90 -1.73 7.59
N TYR A 100 -2.84 -1.45 8.49
CA TYR A 100 -3.11 -2.32 9.63
C TYR A 100 -3.74 -3.66 9.22
N ASN A 101 -4.59 -3.68 8.19
CA ASN A 101 -5.12 -4.93 7.65
C ASN A 101 -4.01 -5.81 7.05
N LEU A 102 -3.12 -5.20 6.26
CA LEU A 102 -1.91 -5.87 5.75
C LEU A 102 -1.06 -6.39 6.92
N PHE A 103 -0.70 -5.52 7.86
CA PHE A 103 0.08 -5.92 9.04
C PHE A 103 -0.55 -7.11 9.78
N THR A 104 -1.86 -7.09 9.99
CA THR A 104 -2.55 -8.14 10.76
C THR A 104 -2.43 -9.51 10.08
N LYS A 105 -2.54 -9.55 8.75
CA LYS A 105 -2.38 -10.76 7.95
C LYS A 105 -0.92 -11.21 7.91
N TYR A 106 0.01 -10.29 7.65
CA TYR A 106 1.39 -10.64 7.30
C TYR A 106 2.44 -10.41 8.39
N LYS A 107 2.07 -10.00 9.61
CA LYS A 107 3.01 -9.78 10.73
C LYS A 107 3.91 -10.97 11.08
N HIS A 108 3.56 -12.16 10.63
CA HIS A 108 4.32 -13.39 10.85
C HIS A 108 5.37 -13.64 9.76
N LEU A 109 5.33 -12.92 8.63
CA LEU A 109 6.32 -13.04 7.57
C LEU A 109 7.64 -12.42 8.03
N SER A 110 8.71 -13.22 7.91
CA SER A 110 10.08 -12.88 8.30
C SER A 110 10.80 -11.98 7.31
#